data_AF-A0A2G2ARX2-F1
#
_entry.id   AF-A0A2G2ARX2-F1
#
_cell.length_a   1.000
_cell.length_b   1.000
_cell.length_c   1.000
_cell.angle_alpha   90.00
_cell.angle_beta   90.00
_cell.angle_gamma   90.00
#
_symmetry.space_group_name_H-M   'P 1'
#
loop_
_entity.id
_entity.type
_entity.pdbx_description
1 polymer ?
#
loop_
_entity_poly.entity_id
_entity_poly.type
_entity_poly.pdbx_seq_one_letter_code
_entity_poly.pdbx_strand_id
1 'polypeptide(L)'
;MQSAISEDKVVAFFQPIVNNKTKKIQKYECLARIGDNGKYLSPYKFMEAAKETKVLSFITKTIIKKAFKMFSENDYEFSINIVKVLMYHAY
;
A
#
# COMPACT_ATOMS: atom_id res chain seq x y z
N MET A 1 -13.70 15.75 -6.47
CA MET A 1 -12.99 14.60 -5.83
C MET A 1 -13.75 13.27 -5.95
N GLN A 2 -14.94 13.22 -6.58
CA GLN A 2 -15.64 11.95 -6.89
C GLN A 2 -15.11 11.24 -8.16
N SER A 3 -14.07 11.78 -8.82
CA SER A 3 -13.37 11.05 -9.87
C SER A 3 -12.60 9.91 -9.21
N ALA A 4 -13.30 8.78 -9.09
CA ALA A 4 -12.91 7.53 -8.48
C ALA A 4 -11.40 7.26 -8.66
N ILE A 5 -10.69 7.11 -7.55
CA ILE A 5 -9.34 6.55 -7.57
C ILE A 5 -9.47 5.19 -8.26
N SER A 6 -8.90 5.05 -9.47
CA SER A 6 -8.88 3.79 -10.19
C SER A 6 -7.75 2.90 -9.67
N GLU A 7 -7.82 1.59 -9.93
CA GLU A 7 -6.77 0.66 -9.51
C GLU A 7 -5.39 1.03 -10.11
N ASP A 8 -5.37 1.66 -11.28
CA ASP A 8 -4.14 2.12 -11.95
C ASP A 8 -3.47 3.29 -11.23
N LYS A 9 -4.26 4.16 -10.61
CA LYS A 9 -3.72 5.27 -9.81
C LYS A 9 -3.14 4.82 -8.48
N VAL A 10 -3.54 3.65 -7.96
CA VAL A 10 -3.01 3.10 -6.71
C VAL A 10 -1.71 2.35 -6.99
N VAL A 11 -0.58 2.87 -6.54
CA VAL A 11 0.73 2.28 -6.81
C VAL A 11 1.31 1.69 -5.52
N ALA A 12 1.83 0.46 -5.60
CA ALA A 12 2.53 -0.20 -4.50
C ALA A 12 4.02 0.12 -4.59
N PHE A 13 4.54 0.79 -3.57
CA PHE A 13 5.97 1.02 -3.39
C PHE A 13 6.51 -0.03 -2.42
N PHE A 14 7.72 -0.51 -2.65
CA PHE A 14 8.36 -1.54 -1.82
C PHE A 14 9.65 -0.98 -1.23
N GLN A 15 9.61 -0.58 0.04
CA GLN A 15 10.76 -0.01 0.73
C GLN A 15 11.58 -1.12 1.40
N PRO A 16 12.86 -1.30 1.06
CA PRO A 16 13.69 -2.31 1.69
C PRO A 16 13.97 -1.95 3.16
N ILE A 17 13.84 -2.95 4.04
CA ILE A 17 14.26 -2.92 5.43
C ILE A 17 15.58 -3.68 5.51
N VAL A 18 16.65 -2.96 5.82
CA VAL A 18 18.01 -3.47 5.83
C VAL A 18 18.41 -3.86 7.25
N ASN A 19 19.00 -5.05 7.39
CA ASN A 19 19.58 -5.46 8.66
C ASN A 19 20.85 -4.63 8.94
N ASN A 20 20.88 -3.90 10.05
CA ASN A 20 21.98 -2.98 10.35
C ASN A 20 23.33 -3.68 10.56
N LYS A 21 23.34 -4.95 10.97
CA LYS A 21 24.55 -5.75 11.18
C LYS A 21 25.06 -6.36 9.88
N THR A 22 24.19 -7.04 9.11
CA THR A 22 24.60 -7.77 7.90
C THR A 22 24.60 -6.90 6.64
N LYS A 23 23.98 -5.72 6.69
CA LYS A 23 23.74 -4.81 5.55
C LYS A 23 22.93 -5.43 4.39
N LYS A 24 22.31 -6.58 4.62
CA LYS A 24 21.44 -7.25 3.65
C LYS A 24 19.99 -6.82 3.82
N ILE A 25 19.24 -6.83 2.73
CA ILE A 25 17.79 -6.65 2.75
C ILE A 25 17.18 -7.86 3.46
N GLN A 26 16.40 -7.60 4.50
CA GLN A 26 15.74 -8.64 5.29
C GLN A 26 14.24 -8.73 4.97
N LYS A 27 13.61 -7.60 4.65
CA LYS A 27 12.15 -7.50 4.43
C LYS A 27 11.85 -6.29 3.55
N TYR A 28 10.66 -6.25 2.97
CA TYR A 28 10.11 -5.04 2.36
C TYR A 28 8.86 -4.53 3.08
N GLU A 29 8.74 -3.22 3.23
CA GLU A 29 7.48 -2.58 3.58
C GLU A 29 6.74 -2.16 2.31
N CYS A 30 5.50 -2.65 2.15
CA CYS A 30 4.62 -2.24 1.08
C CYS A 30 3.86 -0.97 1.48
N LEU A 31 4.05 0.08 0.68
CA LEU A 31 3.52 1.42 0.93
C LEU A 31 2.58 1.85 -0.20
N ALA A 32 1.38 2.28 0.17
CA ALA A 32 0.42 2.83 -0.78
C ALA A 32 0.88 4.20 -1.31
N ARG A 33 0.71 4.43 -2.61
CA ARG A 33 0.84 5.73 -3.26
C ARG A 33 -0.32 5.98 -4.21
N ILE A 34 -0.68 7.24 -4.39
CA ILE A 34 -1.58 7.65 -5.47
C ILE A 34 -0.77 8.39 -6.52
N GLY A 35 -0.77 7.87 -7.74
CA GLY A 35 -0.16 8.50 -8.90
C GLY A 35 -1.03 9.65 -9.41
N ASP A 36 -0.40 10.81 -9.60
CA ASP A 36 -1.01 12.01 -10.17
C ASP A 36 0.01 12.77 -11.02
N ASN A 37 -0.15 12.75 -12.34
CA ASN A 37 0.68 13.49 -13.31
C ASN A 37 2.20 13.36 -13.06
N GLY A 38 2.68 12.13 -12.86
CA GLY A 38 4.10 11.84 -12.63
C GLY A 38 4.60 12.09 -11.20
N LYS A 39 3.72 12.54 -10.30
CA LYS A 39 3.98 12.64 -8.86
C LYS A 39 3.27 11.51 -8.11
N TYR A 40 3.83 11.15 -6.96
CA TYR A 40 3.26 10.15 -6.07
C TYR A 40 2.89 10.77 -4.74
N LEU A 41 1.61 10.72 -4.40
CA LEU A 41 1.09 11.19 -3.12
C LEU A 41 1.25 10.09 -2.07
N SER A 42 1.84 10.45 -0.93
CA SER A 42 1.96 9.55 0.22
C SER A 42 0.62 9.39 0.95
N PRO A 43 0.44 8.32 1.72
CA PRO A 43 -0.79 8.03 2.44
C PRO A 43 -1.28 9.17 3.30
N TYR A 44 -0.38 9.82 4.05
CA TYR A 44 -0.74 10.95 4.90
C TYR A 44 -1.50 12.05 4.13
N LYS A 45 -1.06 12.39 2.91
CA LYS A 45 -1.67 13.45 2.11
C LYS A 45 -3.07 13.10 1.61
N PHE A 46 -3.32 11.84 1.25
CA PHE A 46 -4.63 11.44 0.74
C PHE A 46 -5.55 10.89 1.83
N MET A 47 -5.04 10.43 2.97
CA MET A 47 -5.87 9.94 4.08
C MET A 47 -6.69 11.07 4.72
N GLU A 48 -6.13 12.28 4.86
CA GLU A 48 -6.90 13.45 5.32
C GLU A 48 -8.05 13.81 4.36
N ALA A 49 -7.80 13.65 3.05
CA ALA A 49 -8.81 13.88 2.01
C ALA A 49 -9.81 12.72 1.90
N ALA A 50 -9.36 11.48 2.12
CA ALA A 50 -10.15 10.26 2.06
C ALA A 50 -10.82 9.98 3.41
N LYS A 51 -11.73 10.89 3.79
CA LYS A 51 -12.59 10.70 4.97
C LYS A 51 -13.58 9.56 4.81
N GLU A 52 -13.82 9.12 3.58
CA GLU A 52 -14.71 8.00 3.26
C GLU A 52 -14.01 6.65 3.43
N THR A 53 -14.56 5.82 4.33
CA THR A 53 -14.09 4.47 4.62
C THR A 53 -14.02 3.57 3.39
N LYS A 54 -14.91 3.78 2.40
CA LYS A 54 -14.97 3.02 1.14
C LYS A 54 -13.72 3.23 0.28
N VAL A 55 -13.23 4.46 0.17
CA VAL A 55 -12.04 4.80 -0.62
C VAL A 55 -10.79 4.18 -0.01
N LEU A 56 -10.62 4.30 1.32
CA LEU A 56 -9.50 3.69 2.04
C LEU A 56 -9.51 2.16 1.94
N SER A 57 -10.70 1.55 2.01
CA SER A 57 -10.87 0.11 1.85
C SER A 57 -10.48 -0.35 0.44
N PHE A 58 -10.88 0.40 -0.59
CA PHE A 58 -10.49 0.14 -1.96
C PHE A 58 -8.96 0.20 -2.14
N ILE A 59 -8.33 1.29 -1.73
CA ILE A 59 -6.87 1.47 -1.81
C ILE A 59 -6.15 0.31 -1.12
N THR A 60 -6.56 -0.03 0.11
CA THR A 60 -5.91 -1.09 0.89
C THR A 60 -6.05 -2.46 0.19
N LYS A 61 -7.25 -2.80 -0.32
CA LYS A 61 -7.46 -4.05 -1.08
C LYS A 61 -6.60 -4.10 -2.34
N THR A 62 -6.47 -2.99 -3.06
CA THR A 62 -5.62 -2.91 -4.26
C THR A 62 -4.15 -3.10 -3.91
N ILE A 63 -3.67 -2.51 -2.82
CA ILE A 63 -2.29 -2.69 -2.34
C ILE A 63 -2.03 -4.14 -1.91
N ILE A 64 -2.98 -4.76 -1.21
CA ILE A 64 -2.91 -6.19 -0.88
C ILE A 64 -2.71 -7.03 -2.14
N LYS A 65 -3.58 -6.89 -3.14
CA LYS A 65 -3.46 -7.63 -4.41
C LYS A 65 -2.10 -7.42 -5.09
N LYS A 66 -1.64 -6.16 -5.18
CA LYS A 66 -0.37 -5.83 -5.86
C LYS A 66 0.84 -6.35 -5.10
N ALA A 67 0.83 -6.31 -3.77
CA ALA A 67 1.88 -6.88 -2.94
C ALA A 67 1.96 -8.40 -3.10
N PHE A 68 0.83 -9.11 -2.93
CA PHE A 68 0.84 -10.57 -3.09
C PHE A 68 1.27 -11.01 -4.48
N LYS A 69 0.88 -10.28 -5.54
CA LYS A 69 1.38 -10.54 -6.90
C LYS A 69 2.89 -10.31 -7.05
N MET A 70 3.43 -9.25 -6.45
CA MET A 70 4.87 -8.96 -6.52
C MET A 70 5.70 -10.01 -5.78
N PHE A 71 5.24 -10.43 -4.60
CA PHE A 71 5.97 -11.36 -3.74
C PHE A 71 5.61 -12.83 -3.97
N SER A 72 4.69 -13.16 -4.88
CA SER A 72 4.43 -14.57 -5.24
C SER A 72 5.56 -15.20 -6.04
N GLU A 73 6.49 -14.41 -6.57
CA GLU A 73 7.60 -14.85 -7.43
C GLU A 73 8.95 -14.84 -6.71
N ASN A 74 8.99 -14.58 -5.41
CA ASN A 74 10.23 -14.55 -4.64
C ASN A 74 10.01 -14.87 -3.15
N ASP A 75 11.09 -15.18 -2.45
CA ASP A 75 11.06 -15.58 -1.03
C ASP A 75 11.27 -14.40 -0.06
N TYR A 76 11.09 -13.15 -0.50
CA TYR A 76 11.22 -12.02 0.40
C TYR A 76 10.01 -11.89 1.33
N GLU A 77 10.28 -11.72 2.62
CA GLU A 77 9.26 -11.29 3.56
C GLU A 77 8.79 -9.87 3.23
N PHE A 78 7.49 -9.61 3.43
CA PHE A 78 6.93 -8.27 3.28
C PHE A 78 5.89 -7.94 4.36
N SER A 79 5.61 -6.65 4.56
CA SER A 79 4.50 -6.16 5.39
C SER A 79 3.59 -5.24 4.60
N ILE A 80 2.31 -5.23 4.96
CA ILE A 80 1.30 -4.33 4.41
C ILE A 80 0.61 -3.61 5.56
N ASN A 81 0.41 -2.30 5.41
CA ASN A 81 -0.40 -1.51 6.34
C ASN A 81 -1.90 -1.71 6.04
N ILE A 82 -2.69 -2.06 7.06
CA ILE A 82 -4.14 -2.32 6.93
C ILE A 82 -4.92 -1.24 7.69
N VAL A 83 -5.98 -0.72 7.07
CA VAL A 83 -6.89 0.22 7.74
C VAL A 83 -7.86 -0.52 8.67
N LYS A 84 -8.07 0.06 9.86
CA LYS A 84 -8.88 -0.54 10.94
C LYS A 84 -10.27 -1.02 10.50
N VAL A 85 -10.92 -0.28 9.60
CA VAL A 85 -12.28 -0.62 9.10
C VAL A 85 -12.36 -1.97 8.40
N LEU A 86 -11.28 -2.43 7.76
CA LEU A 86 -11.24 -3.76 7.13
C LEU A 86 -11.18 -4.89 8.16
N MET A 87 -10.60 -4.65 9.34
CA MET A 87 -10.52 -5.69 10.38
C MET A 87 -11.89 -5.98 10.99
N TYR A 88 -12.76 -4.99 11.13
CA TYR A 88 -14.12 -5.18 11.66
C TYR A 88 -15.06 -5.97 10.74
N HIS A 89 -14.72 -6.11 9.45
CA HIS A 89 -15.53 -6.87 8.49
C HIS A 89 -14.98 -8.28 8.23
N ALA A 90 -13.86 -8.65 8.88
CA ALA A 90 -13.24 -9.97 8.78
C ALA A 90 -13.62 -10.89 9.97
N TYR A 91 -14.36 -10.37 10.95
CA TYR A 91 -14.96 -11.06 12.08
C TYR A 91 -16.49 -10.86 12.02
#